data_AF-A0A2A6HH12-F1
#
_entry.id   AF-A0A2A6HH12-F1
#
_cell.length_a   1.000
_cell.length_b   1.000
_cell.length_c   1.000
_cell.angle_alpha   90.00
_cell.angle_beta   90.00
_cell.angle_gamma   90.00
#
_symmetry.space_group_name_H-M   'P 1'
#
loop_
_entity.id
_entity.type
_entity.pdbx_description
1 polymer ?
#
loop_
_entity_poly.entity_id
_entity_poly.type
_entity_poly.pdbx_seq_one_letter_code
_entity_poly.pdbx_strand_id
1 'polypeptide(L)'
;MRSAKKDLEDGLGTLYPAFLEYPFPSSLDASPLRDAEKILTALKSAPLCEIQAAELAEYAASAITTVGSADDFKHFLPRILHCAVLSPSSYGFEPPIIASKLLLCDWQQWPIAKQTAVANFFYSAWAYKRLLDPDFDASAWDWIVALARLDLQFEACLDLWLKQPTPNAFIQLAGADLQSLYRGNGFWQDVAREKRDLVLEWFKGDVIENAFIGLIDAIPPQRHWIVDRLLDEIRELRRLPSRVGAPE
;
A
#
# COMPACT_ATOMS: atom_id res chain seq x y z
N MET A 1 -4.14 19.11 15.56
CA MET A 1 -3.75 17.95 14.74
C MET A 1 -4.68 17.90 13.54
N ARG A 2 -4.15 17.85 12.31
CA ARG A 2 -4.99 17.52 11.13
C ARG A 2 -5.42 16.06 11.26
N SER A 3 -6.60 15.72 10.71
CA SER A 3 -7.04 14.33 10.65
C SER A 3 -6.34 13.62 9.49
N ALA A 4 -6.06 12.32 9.61
CA ALA A 4 -5.45 11.54 8.53
C ALA A 4 -6.27 11.57 7.22
N LYS A 5 -7.59 11.72 7.34
CA LYS A 5 -8.47 11.95 6.19
C LYS A 5 -8.13 13.26 5.46
N LYS A 6 -7.88 14.34 6.20
CA LYS A 6 -7.53 15.63 5.61
C LYS A 6 -6.16 15.58 4.95
N ASP A 7 -5.19 14.89 5.56
CA ASP A 7 -3.86 14.72 4.97
C ASP A 7 -3.93 13.90 3.66
N LEU A 8 -4.80 12.88 3.61
CA LEU A 8 -5.08 12.13 2.38
C LEU A 8 -5.71 13.02 1.29
N GLU A 9 -6.72 13.82 1.64
CA GLU A 9 -7.36 14.76 0.69
C GLU A 9 -6.36 15.79 0.15
N ASP A 10 -5.49 16.33 1.02
CA ASP A 10 -4.42 17.24 0.62
C ASP A 10 -3.40 16.52 -0.29
N GLY A 11 -3.04 15.27 0.04
CA GLY A 11 -2.20 14.40 -0.79
C GLY A 11 -2.77 14.22 -2.20
N LEU A 12 -4.06 13.89 -2.31
CA LEU A 12 -4.77 13.84 -3.60
C LEU A 12 -4.73 15.17 -4.34
N GLY A 13 -4.94 16.28 -3.62
CA GLY A 13 -4.85 17.64 -4.17
C GLY A 13 -3.49 17.99 -4.77
N THR A 14 -2.40 17.39 -4.27
CA THR A 14 -1.06 17.51 -4.86
C THR A 14 -0.77 16.49 -5.96
N LEU A 15 -1.36 15.29 -5.85
CA LEU A 15 -1.11 14.17 -6.74
C LEU A 15 -1.64 14.42 -8.16
N TYR A 16 -2.90 14.84 -8.30
CA TYR A 16 -3.48 15.07 -9.63
C TYR A 16 -2.73 16.13 -10.45
N PRO A 17 -2.43 17.34 -9.90
CA PRO A 17 -1.68 18.36 -10.64
C PRO A 17 -0.27 17.92 -11.07
N ALA A 18 0.40 17.07 -10.29
CA ALA A 18 1.75 16.61 -10.60
C ALA A 18 1.84 15.78 -11.90
N PHE A 19 0.71 15.22 -12.35
CA PHE A 19 0.61 14.36 -13.53
C PHE A 19 -0.29 14.95 -14.64
N LEU A 20 -0.72 16.20 -14.50
CA LEU A 20 -1.65 16.85 -15.44
C LEU A 20 -1.06 17.02 -16.86
N GLU A 21 0.27 17.06 -16.98
CA GLU A 21 0.94 17.23 -18.28
C GLU A 21 0.79 16.02 -19.21
N TYR A 22 0.46 14.84 -18.68
CA TYR A 22 0.24 13.65 -19.49
C TYR A 22 -1.17 13.68 -20.08
N PRO A 23 -1.31 13.73 -21.41
CA PRO A 23 -2.62 13.81 -22.04
C PRO A 23 -3.37 12.48 -21.90
N PHE A 24 -4.69 12.54 -22.02
CA PHE A 24 -5.48 11.33 -22.17
C PHE A 24 -5.10 10.63 -23.49
N PRO A 25 -4.79 9.32 -23.50
CA PRO A 25 -4.33 8.64 -24.70
C PRO A 25 -5.39 8.56 -25.80
N SER A 26 -4.97 8.82 -27.05
CA SER A 26 -5.84 8.60 -28.22
C SER A 26 -6.00 7.12 -28.57
N SER A 27 -5.00 6.30 -28.21
CA SER A 27 -4.91 4.86 -28.44
C SER A 27 -4.05 4.22 -27.35
N LEU A 28 -4.27 2.94 -27.05
CA LEU A 28 -3.41 2.16 -26.16
C LEU A 28 -2.66 1.12 -26.98
N ASP A 29 -1.35 1.01 -26.77
CA ASP A 29 -0.61 -0.18 -27.20
C ASP A 29 -1.00 -1.35 -26.29
N ALA A 30 -1.19 -2.53 -26.85
CA ALA A 30 -1.62 -3.70 -26.09
C ALA A 30 -1.16 -5.01 -26.71
N SER A 31 -0.93 -6.00 -25.84
CA SER A 31 -0.72 -7.39 -26.24
C SER A 31 -1.90 -7.90 -27.09
N PRO A 32 -1.68 -8.80 -28.07
CA PRO A 32 -2.76 -9.41 -28.88
C PRO A 32 -3.85 -10.13 -28.08
N LEU A 33 -3.59 -10.46 -26.80
CA LEU A 33 -4.55 -11.09 -25.89
C LEU A 33 -5.44 -10.07 -25.16
N ARG A 34 -5.29 -8.77 -25.44
CA ARG A 34 -6.02 -7.67 -24.80
C ARG A 34 -6.78 -6.87 -25.85
N ASP A 35 -7.99 -6.46 -25.49
CA ASP A 35 -8.82 -5.60 -26.34
C ASP A 35 -8.57 -4.12 -25.97
N ALA A 36 -7.61 -3.51 -26.66
CA ALA A 36 -7.20 -2.13 -26.42
C ALA A 36 -8.36 -1.14 -26.62
N GLU A 37 -9.22 -1.37 -27.61
CA GLU A 37 -10.34 -0.47 -27.92
C GLU A 37 -11.41 -0.54 -26.84
N LYS A 38 -11.73 -1.74 -26.36
CA LYS A 38 -12.66 -1.93 -25.23
C LYS A 38 -12.13 -1.26 -23.95
N ILE A 39 -10.86 -1.48 -23.62
CA ILE A 39 -10.23 -0.85 -22.44
C ILE A 39 -10.27 0.67 -22.57
N LEU A 40 -9.85 1.22 -23.70
CA LEU A 40 -9.87 2.65 -23.93
C LEU A 40 -11.28 3.24 -23.90
N THR A 41 -12.28 2.52 -24.40
CA THR A 41 -13.69 2.92 -24.34
C THR A 41 -14.18 3.02 -22.89
N ALA A 42 -13.82 2.05 -22.04
CA ALA A 42 -14.14 2.08 -20.61
C ALA A 42 -13.47 3.30 -19.92
N LEU A 43 -12.21 3.59 -20.25
CA LEU A 43 -11.48 4.74 -19.70
C LEU A 43 -12.05 6.10 -20.14
N LYS A 44 -12.76 6.15 -21.28
CA LYS A 44 -13.45 7.36 -21.79
C LYS A 44 -14.84 7.58 -21.19
N SER A 45 -15.30 6.70 -20.30
CA SER A 45 -16.64 6.77 -19.71
C SER A 45 -16.91 8.04 -18.90
N ALA A 46 -15.85 8.64 -18.32
CA ALA A 46 -15.94 9.83 -17.48
C ALA A 46 -14.60 10.62 -17.50
N PRO A 47 -14.60 11.88 -17.02
CA PRO A 47 -13.36 12.60 -16.73
C PRO A 47 -12.45 11.81 -15.77
N LEU A 48 -11.13 12.00 -15.86
CA LEU A 48 -10.12 11.21 -15.10
C LEU A 48 -10.43 11.09 -13.60
N CYS A 49 -10.90 12.16 -12.95
CA CYS A 49 -11.23 12.14 -11.51
C CYS A 49 -12.51 11.36 -11.17
N GLU A 50 -13.34 11.04 -12.16
CA GLU A 50 -14.67 10.46 -12.03
C GLU A 50 -14.80 9.04 -12.63
N ILE A 51 -13.78 8.54 -13.33
CA ILE A 51 -13.75 7.14 -13.81
C ILE A 51 -13.97 6.21 -12.60
N GLN A 52 -14.95 5.30 -12.63
CA GLN A 52 -15.17 4.42 -11.48
C GLN A 52 -14.11 3.32 -11.44
N ALA A 53 -13.98 2.70 -10.27
CA ALA A 53 -13.02 1.62 -10.05
C ALA A 53 -13.24 0.46 -11.04
N ALA A 54 -14.48 0.15 -11.39
CA ALA A 54 -14.82 -0.96 -12.28
C ALA A 54 -14.33 -0.73 -13.72
N GLU A 55 -14.46 0.48 -14.28
CA GLU A 55 -13.99 0.79 -15.64
C GLU A 55 -12.47 0.95 -15.68
N LEU A 56 -11.85 1.37 -14.57
CA LEU A 56 -10.40 1.54 -14.49
C LEU A 56 -9.66 0.24 -14.18
N ALA A 57 -10.28 -0.74 -13.50
CA ALA A 57 -9.61 -1.93 -12.97
C ALA A 57 -8.89 -2.75 -14.05
N GLU A 58 -9.51 -2.95 -15.21
CA GLU A 58 -8.89 -3.73 -16.30
C GLU A 58 -7.60 -3.07 -16.80
N TYR A 59 -7.60 -1.75 -16.96
CA TYR A 59 -6.39 -1.00 -17.28
C TYR A 59 -5.39 -1.01 -16.13
N ALA A 60 -5.84 -0.69 -14.91
CA ALA A 60 -4.98 -0.63 -13.72
C ALA A 60 -4.23 -1.95 -13.51
N ALA A 61 -4.89 -3.10 -13.70
CA ALA A 61 -4.30 -4.42 -13.61
C ALA A 61 -3.22 -4.68 -14.68
N SER A 62 -3.46 -4.25 -15.92
CA SER A 62 -2.65 -4.58 -17.09
C SER A 62 -1.61 -3.52 -17.48
N ALA A 63 -1.70 -2.31 -16.91
CA ALA A 63 -0.83 -1.18 -17.20
C ALA A 63 0.65 -1.57 -17.17
N ILE A 64 1.43 -1.07 -18.14
CA ILE A 64 2.89 -1.27 -18.30
C ILE A 64 3.34 -2.67 -18.68
N THR A 65 2.57 -3.68 -18.29
CA THR A 65 2.92 -5.09 -18.55
C THR A 65 2.37 -5.59 -19.87
N THR A 66 1.09 -5.29 -20.14
CA THR A 66 0.38 -5.79 -21.33
C THR A 66 -0.48 -4.74 -22.02
N VAL A 67 -0.68 -3.57 -21.41
CA VAL A 67 -1.47 -2.47 -21.96
C VAL A 67 -0.82 -1.13 -21.57
N GLY A 68 -0.71 -0.22 -22.53
CA GLY A 68 -0.26 1.15 -22.35
C GLY A 68 1.25 1.32 -22.11
N SER A 69 1.69 2.55 -22.31
CA SER A 69 3.06 3.04 -22.08
C SER A 69 3.25 3.61 -20.67
N ALA A 70 4.49 3.96 -20.33
CA ALA A 70 4.83 4.69 -19.10
C ALA A 70 4.06 6.01 -18.95
N ASP A 71 3.83 6.73 -20.05
CA ASP A 71 3.13 8.02 -20.01
C ASP A 71 1.61 7.83 -19.86
N ASP A 72 1.05 6.77 -20.44
CA ASP A 72 -0.35 6.40 -20.20
C ASP A 72 -0.56 6.05 -18.71
N PHE A 73 0.36 5.27 -18.14
CA PHE A 73 0.28 4.92 -16.73
C PHE A 73 0.38 6.16 -15.84
N LYS A 74 1.29 7.09 -16.15
CA LYS A 74 1.41 8.37 -15.44
C LYS A 74 0.13 9.22 -15.55
N HIS A 75 -0.56 9.21 -16.69
CA HIS A 75 -1.86 9.89 -16.83
C HIS A 75 -2.90 9.31 -15.86
N PHE A 76 -3.02 7.99 -15.78
CA PHE A 76 -4.04 7.34 -14.95
C PHE A 76 -3.62 7.12 -13.49
N LEU A 77 -2.32 7.22 -13.17
CA LEU A 77 -1.76 6.93 -11.84
C LEU A 77 -2.47 7.66 -10.70
N PRO A 78 -2.78 8.98 -10.78
CA PRO A 78 -3.50 9.65 -9.70
C PRO A 78 -4.85 9.00 -9.39
N ARG A 79 -5.58 8.56 -10.42
CA ARG A 79 -6.88 7.90 -10.24
C ARG A 79 -6.73 6.45 -9.76
N ILE A 80 -5.72 5.72 -10.24
CA ILE A 80 -5.40 4.36 -9.76
C ILE A 80 -5.12 4.40 -8.25
N LEU A 81 -4.28 5.34 -7.80
CA LEU A 81 -3.95 5.54 -6.39
C LEU A 81 -5.16 5.97 -5.55
N HIS A 82 -6.00 6.86 -6.09
CA HIS A 82 -7.24 7.26 -5.43
C HIS A 82 -8.19 6.04 -5.27
N CYS A 83 -8.37 5.23 -6.32
CA CYS A 83 -9.18 4.02 -6.26
C CYS A 83 -8.62 2.97 -5.30
N ALA A 84 -7.30 2.84 -5.16
CA ALA A 84 -6.66 1.97 -4.17
C ALA A 84 -7.05 2.30 -2.72
N VAL A 85 -7.44 3.55 -2.46
CA VAL A 85 -7.94 3.96 -1.14
C VAL A 85 -9.45 3.81 -1.01
N LEU A 86 -10.23 3.78 -2.10
CA LEU A 86 -11.70 3.72 -2.01
C LEU A 86 -12.29 2.34 -2.31
N SER A 87 -11.58 1.51 -3.07
CA SER A 87 -12.10 0.26 -3.65
C SER A 87 -11.00 -0.79 -3.78
N PRO A 88 -10.35 -1.16 -2.67
CA PRO A 88 -9.16 -2.01 -2.70
C PRO A 88 -9.41 -3.45 -3.15
N SER A 89 -10.67 -3.91 -3.13
CA SER A 89 -11.03 -5.28 -3.50
C SER A 89 -10.99 -5.53 -5.00
N SER A 90 -10.83 -4.49 -5.83
CA SER A 90 -10.71 -4.64 -7.27
C SER A 90 -9.25 -4.87 -7.66
N TYR A 91 -9.02 -5.92 -8.45
CA TYR A 91 -7.71 -6.31 -8.92
C TYR A 91 -7.00 -5.18 -9.67
N GLY A 92 -5.73 -4.96 -9.35
CA GLY A 92 -4.90 -3.90 -9.93
C GLY A 92 -4.78 -2.64 -9.07
N PHE A 93 -5.57 -2.52 -8.00
CA PHE A 93 -5.47 -1.41 -7.04
C PHE A 93 -4.72 -1.77 -5.74
N GLU A 94 -4.17 -2.98 -5.64
CA GLU A 94 -3.37 -3.38 -4.48
C GLU A 94 -2.09 -2.53 -4.42
N PRO A 95 -1.78 -1.86 -3.29
CA PRO A 95 -0.62 -0.99 -3.18
C PRO A 95 0.71 -1.65 -3.57
N PRO A 96 1.00 -2.93 -3.22
CA PRO A 96 2.21 -3.61 -3.66
C PRO A 96 2.29 -3.80 -5.18
N ILE A 97 1.14 -4.02 -5.84
CA ILE A 97 1.06 -4.14 -7.31
C ILE A 97 1.31 -2.79 -7.97
N ILE A 98 0.76 -1.70 -7.41
CA ILE A 98 1.02 -0.34 -7.88
C ILE A 98 2.51 0.00 -7.71
N ALA A 99 3.13 -0.36 -6.59
CA ALA A 99 4.57 -0.19 -6.36
C ALA A 99 5.42 -0.93 -7.40
N SER A 100 5.07 -2.17 -7.75
CA SER A 100 5.75 -2.90 -8.83
C SER A 100 5.68 -2.15 -10.17
N LYS A 101 4.55 -1.54 -10.50
CA LYS A 101 4.38 -0.76 -11.74
C LYS A 101 5.18 0.55 -11.73
N LEU A 102 5.26 1.21 -10.58
CA LEU A 102 6.14 2.38 -10.40
C LEU A 102 7.61 2.00 -10.64
N LEU A 103 8.07 0.86 -10.11
CA LEU A 103 9.43 0.37 -10.37
C LEU A 103 9.65 0.04 -11.85
N LEU A 104 8.69 -0.60 -12.52
CA LEU A 104 8.77 -0.85 -13.98
C LEU A 104 8.84 0.43 -14.84
N CYS A 105 8.42 1.57 -14.29
CA CYS A 105 8.47 2.86 -14.97
C CYS A 105 9.67 3.73 -14.54
N ASP A 106 10.64 3.16 -13.82
CA ASP A 106 11.79 3.87 -13.27
C ASP A 106 11.40 5.15 -12.53
N TRP A 107 10.40 5.07 -11.64
CA TRP A 107 9.80 6.25 -11.01
C TRP A 107 10.82 7.14 -10.26
N GLN A 108 11.93 6.57 -9.78
CA GLN A 108 13.03 7.33 -9.17
C GLN A 108 13.74 8.30 -10.15
N GLN A 109 13.53 8.15 -11.45
CA GLN A 109 14.04 9.06 -12.49
C GLN A 109 13.02 10.14 -12.88
N TRP A 110 11.81 10.11 -12.33
CA TRP A 110 10.80 11.13 -12.62
C TRP A 110 11.19 12.47 -11.99
N PRO A 111 10.62 13.60 -12.44
CA PRO A 111 10.81 14.88 -11.75
C PRO A 111 10.47 14.78 -10.26
N ILE A 112 11.28 15.42 -9.41
CA ILE A 112 11.15 15.36 -7.94
C ILE A 112 9.72 15.66 -7.48
N ALA A 113 9.04 16.64 -8.10
CA ALA A 113 7.66 16.97 -7.77
C ALA A 113 6.70 15.76 -7.86
N LYS A 114 6.89 14.88 -8.87
CA LYS A 114 6.08 13.67 -9.05
C LYS A 114 6.44 12.60 -8.01
N GLN A 115 7.73 12.40 -7.77
CA GLN A 115 8.21 11.46 -6.75
C GLN A 115 7.67 11.84 -5.37
N THR A 116 7.77 13.13 -5.01
CA THR A 116 7.26 13.66 -3.75
C THR A 116 5.75 13.53 -3.64
N ALA A 117 5.00 13.80 -4.72
CA ALA A 117 3.54 13.66 -4.71
C ALA A 117 3.11 12.20 -4.49
N VAL A 118 3.78 11.24 -5.15
CA VAL A 118 3.56 9.80 -4.94
C VAL A 118 3.91 9.42 -3.50
N ALA A 119 5.11 9.74 -3.01
CA ALA A 119 5.53 9.39 -1.65
C ALA A 119 4.58 9.95 -0.58
N ASN A 120 4.24 11.24 -0.65
CA ASN A 120 3.31 11.88 0.28
C ASN A 120 1.93 11.23 0.24
N PHE A 121 1.46 10.83 -0.94
CA PHE A 121 0.21 10.10 -1.06
C PHE A 121 0.27 8.73 -0.36
N PHE A 122 1.33 7.95 -0.57
CA PHE A 122 1.49 6.64 0.09
C PHE A 122 1.50 6.77 1.62
N TYR A 123 2.22 7.76 2.16
CA TYR A 123 2.21 8.03 3.60
C TYR A 123 0.83 8.41 4.13
N SER A 124 0.13 9.29 3.42
CA SER A 124 -1.20 9.76 3.83
C SER A 124 -2.26 8.66 3.70
N ALA A 125 -2.17 7.83 2.67
CA ALA A 125 -3.02 6.66 2.47
C ALA A 125 -2.81 5.63 3.59
N TRP A 126 -1.56 5.30 3.92
CA TRP A 126 -1.25 4.45 5.07
C TRP A 126 -1.83 5.03 6.37
N ALA A 127 -1.59 6.32 6.63
CA ALA A 127 -2.04 6.97 7.87
C ALA A 127 -3.57 6.95 8.00
N TYR A 128 -4.29 7.13 6.89
CA TYR A 128 -5.74 7.02 6.84
C TYR A 128 -6.21 5.58 7.04
N LYS A 129 -5.68 4.62 6.28
CA LYS A 129 -6.07 3.20 6.33
C LYS A 129 -5.87 2.57 7.69
N ARG A 130 -4.79 2.93 8.37
CA ARG A 130 -4.51 2.49 9.74
C ARG A 130 -5.66 2.77 10.71
N LEU A 131 -6.47 3.81 10.48
CA LEU A 131 -7.55 4.19 11.39
C LEU A 131 -8.90 3.53 11.05
N LEU A 132 -8.98 2.79 9.95
CA LEU A 132 -10.20 2.13 9.48
C LEU A 132 -10.32 0.70 10.00
N ASP A 133 -11.55 0.20 10.08
CA ASP A 133 -11.83 -1.20 10.42
C ASP A 133 -11.37 -2.12 9.28
N PRO A 134 -10.50 -3.12 9.54
CA PRO A 134 -9.96 -3.99 8.50
C PRO A 134 -10.97 -4.93 7.84
N ASP A 135 -12.14 -5.19 8.42
CA ASP A 135 -13.12 -6.08 7.77
C ASP A 135 -13.75 -5.51 6.50
N PHE A 136 -13.70 -4.19 6.36
CA PHE A 136 -14.34 -3.48 5.26
C PHE A 136 -13.35 -2.93 4.25
N ASP A 137 -12.03 -3.09 4.47
CA ASP A 137 -11.03 -2.34 3.74
C ASP A 137 -9.67 -3.04 3.58
N ALA A 138 -8.84 -2.57 2.65
CA ALA A 138 -7.48 -3.06 2.43
C ALA A 138 -6.62 -2.91 3.69
N SER A 139 -5.73 -3.87 3.86
CA SER A 139 -4.78 -3.88 4.97
C SER A 139 -3.88 -2.64 4.92
N ALA A 140 -3.72 -1.97 6.05
CA ALA A 140 -2.71 -0.91 6.18
C ALA A 140 -1.28 -1.46 5.93
N TRP A 141 -1.07 -2.76 6.09
CA TRP A 141 0.21 -3.42 5.79
C TRP A 141 0.57 -3.40 4.31
N ASP A 142 -0.40 -3.44 3.41
CA ASP A 142 -0.14 -3.39 1.96
C ASP A 142 0.57 -2.09 1.58
N TRP A 143 0.26 -0.99 2.26
CA TRP A 143 0.94 0.29 2.09
C TRP A 143 2.36 0.28 2.68
N ILE A 144 2.60 -0.39 3.82
CA ILE A 144 3.96 -0.57 4.36
C ILE A 144 4.82 -1.39 3.39
N VAL A 145 4.28 -2.48 2.85
CA VAL A 145 4.98 -3.30 1.85
C VAL A 145 5.33 -2.46 0.64
N ALA A 146 4.38 -1.67 0.15
CA ALA A 146 4.58 -0.83 -1.02
C ALA A 146 5.63 0.28 -0.76
N LEU A 147 5.60 0.94 0.40
CA LEU A 147 6.64 1.88 0.83
C LEU A 147 8.03 1.21 0.87
N ALA A 148 8.12 0.02 1.46
CA ALA A 148 9.37 -0.75 1.55
C ALA A 148 9.91 -1.14 0.17
N ARG A 149 9.04 -1.57 -0.76
CA ARG A 149 9.41 -1.88 -2.16
C ARG A 149 9.92 -0.67 -2.92
N LEU A 150 9.35 0.50 -2.67
CA LEU A 150 9.75 1.75 -3.31
C LEU A 150 11.01 2.39 -2.66
N ASP A 151 11.62 1.73 -1.68
CA ASP A 151 12.72 2.24 -0.87
C ASP A 151 12.39 3.59 -0.18
N LEU A 152 11.12 3.78 0.18
CA LEU A 152 10.67 4.89 0.99
C LEU A 152 10.89 4.59 2.49
N GLN A 153 11.18 5.61 3.28
CA GLN A 153 11.35 5.46 4.73
C GLN A 153 9.99 5.21 5.39
N PHE A 154 9.78 4.06 6.04
CA PHE A 154 8.48 3.69 6.64
C PHE A 154 8.56 3.44 8.15
N GLU A 155 9.74 3.60 8.76
CA GLU A 155 9.98 3.37 10.19
C GLU A 155 9.11 4.28 11.07
N ALA A 156 8.94 5.53 10.64
CA ALA A 156 8.04 6.48 11.31
C ALA A 156 6.56 6.03 11.26
N CYS A 157 6.15 5.29 10.21
CA CYS A 157 4.83 4.70 10.13
C CYS A 157 4.67 3.59 11.17
N LEU A 158 5.67 2.70 11.31
CA LEU A 158 5.66 1.65 12.33
C LEU A 158 5.48 2.25 13.74
N ASP A 159 6.29 3.25 14.06
CA ASP A 159 6.23 3.98 15.33
C ASP A 159 4.87 4.63 15.60
N LEU A 160 4.20 5.13 14.57
CA LEU A 160 2.93 5.84 14.69
C LEU A 160 1.78 4.92 15.11
N TRP A 161 1.86 3.61 14.87
CA TRP A 161 0.93 2.66 15.50
C TRP A 161 0.97 2.80 17.03
N LEU A 162 2.18 2.86 17.60
CA LEU A 162 2.40 2.89 19.05
C LEU A 162 2.20 4.29 19.65
N LYS A 163 2.59 5.34 18.93
CA LYS A 163 2.50 6.74 19.41
C LYS A 163 1.08 7.30 19.38
N GLN A 164 0.22 6.78 18.50
CA GLN A 164 -1.17 7.24 18.35
C GLN A 164 -2.10 6.02 18.28
N PRO A 165 -2.29 5.32 19.42
CA PRO A 165 -3.11 4.11 19.47
C PRO A 165 -4.59 4.44 19.33
N THR A 166 -5.28 3.64 18.53
CA THR A 166 -6.75 3.55 18.49
C THR A 166 -7.11 2.07 18.38
N PRO A 167 -8.34 1.64 18.77
CA PRO A 167 -8.75 0.25 18.61
C PRO A 167 -8.55 -0.26 17.18
N ASN A 168 -9.02 0.49 16.17
CA ASN A 168 -8.84 0.13 14.77
C ASN A 168 -7.37 0.06 14.35
N ALA A 169 -6.53 1.00 14.81
CA ALA A 169 -5.09 0.96 14.50
C ALA A 169 -4.41 -0.30 15.04
N PHE A 170 -4.84 -0.80 16.20
CA PHE A 170 -4.30 -2.00 16.81
C PHE A 170 -4.85 -3.28 16.18
N ILE A 171 -6.12 -3.28 15.73
CA ILE A 171 -6.66 -4.39 14.94
C ILE A 171 -5.94 -4.46 13.59
N GLN A 172 -5.69 -3.32 12.92
CA GLN A 172 -4.88 -3.26 11.69
C GLN A 172 -3.44 -3.75 11.92
N LEU A 173 -2.80 -3.33 13.02
CA LEU A 173 -1.47 -3.82 13.43
C LEU A 173 -1.49 -5.35 13.61
N ALA A 174 -2.48 -5.88 14.33
CA ALA A 174 -2.67 -7.32 14.55
C ALA A 174 -3.01 -8.12 13.28
N GLY A 175 -3.42 -7.44 12.21
CA GLY A 175 -3.60 -8.02 10.87
C GLY A 175 -2.31 -8.33 10.12
N ALA A 176 -1.13 -8.12 10.71
CA ALA A 176 0.14 -8.46 10.08
C ALA A 176 0.22 -9.95 9.72
N ASP A 177 0.82 -10.24 8.55
CA ASP A 177 1.20 -11.58 8.14
C ASP A 177 2.70 -11.78 8.41
N LEU A 178 3.04 -12.09 9.66
CA LEU A 178 4.42 -12.27 10.11
C LEU A 178 5.08 -13.48 9.46
N GLN A 179 4.29 -14.51 9.12
CA GLN A 179 4.81 -15.69 8.44
C GLN A 179 5.31 -15.34 7.04
N SER A 180 4.52 -14.59 6.27
CA SER A 180 4.93 -14.18 4.92
C SER A 180 6.08 -13.19 4.94
N LEU A 181 6.08 -12.26 5.89
CA LEU A 181 7.21 -11.34 6.13
C LEU A 181 8.52 -12.09 6.42
N TYR A 182 8.48 -13.05 7.35
CA TYR A 182 9.64 -13.86 7.73
C TYR A 182 10.15 -14.74 6.59
N ARG A 183 9.24 -15.38 5.85
CA ARG A 183 9.59 -16.25 4.72
C ARG A 183 10.03 -15.46 3.49
N GLY A 184 9.57 -14.23 3.31
CA GLY A 184 9.80 -13.47 2.08
C GLY A 184 9.01 -14.05 0.92
N ASN A 185 7.71 -14.23 1.11
CA ASN A 185 6.81 -14.69 0.06
C ASN A 185 5.61 -13.73 -0.06
N GLY A 186 4.71 -14.01 -1.01
CA GLY A 186 3.60 -13.09 -1.30
C GLY A 186 4.14 -11.72 -1.69
N PHE A 187 3.52 -10.64 -1.20
CA PHE A 187 3.99 -9.29 -1.50
C PHE A 187 5.34 -8.92 -0.85
N TRP A 188 5.81 -9.70 0.13
CA TRP A 188 7.14 -9.51 0.73
C TRP A 188 8.27 -10.14 -0.08
N GLN A 189 7.98 -10.92 -1.12
CA GLN A 189 8.99 -11.62 -1.91
C GLN A 189 10.02 -10.68 -2.53
N ASP A 190 9.57 -9.57 -3.11
CA ASP A 190 10.46 -8.59 -3.76
C ASP A 190 10.79 -7.39 -2.86
N VAL A 191 10.61 -7.53 -1.54
CA VAL A 191 11.07 -6.53 -0.58
C VAL A 191 12.48 -6.92 -0.13
N ALA A 192 13.40 -5.96 -0.22
CA ALA A 192 14.78 -6.11 0.24
C ALA A 192 14.82 -6.69 1.66
N ARG A 193 15.70 -7.67 1.85
CA ARG A 193 15.78 -8.45 3.08
C ARG A 193 16.00 -7.56 4.31
N GLU A 194 16.83 -6.54 4.18
CA GLU A 194 17.16 -5.58 5.24
C GLU A 194 15.91 -4.85 5.73
N LYS A 195 15.00 -4.49 4.82
CA LYS A 195 13.73 -3.83 5.16
C LYS A 195 12.77 -4.80 5.84
N ARG A 196 12.76 -6.08 5.44
CA ARG A 196 11.96 -7.13 6.12
C ARG A 196 12.49 -7.40 7.52
N ASP A 197 13.80 -7.56 7.65
CA ASP A 197 14.47 -7.77 8.93
C ASP A 197 14.21 -6.58 9.86
N LEU A 198 14.19 -5.33 9.36
CA LEU A 198 13.80 -4.16 10.14
C LEU A 198 12.39 -4.30 10.75
N VAL A 199 11.40 -4.69 9.96
CA VAL A 199 10.01 -4.87 10.45
C VAL A 199 9.94 -6.02 11.46
N LEU A 200 10.65 -7.12 11.21
CA LEU A 200 10.71 -8.27 12.12
C LEU A 200 11.36 -7.91 13.46
N GLU A 201 12.47 -7.18 13.44
CA GLU A 201 13.14 -6.70 14.66
C GLU A 201 12.26 -5.68 15.41
N TRP A 202 11.54 -4.82 14.69
CA TRP A 202 10.52 -3.96 15.30
C TRP A 202 9.45 -4.78 16.03
N PHE A 203 8.93 -5.85 15.40
CA PHE A 203 7.95 -6.76 16.02
C PHE A 203 8.46 -7.51 17.25
N LYS A 204 9.76 -7.82 17.31
CA LYS A 204 10.36 -8.48 18.47
C LYS A 204 10.40 -7.60 19.72
N GLY A 205 10.31 -6.27 19.58
CA GLY A 205 10.33 -5.34 20.71
C GLY A 205 9.19 -5.58 21.71
N ASP A 206 9.50 -5.51 23.01
CA ASP A 206 8.51 -5.69 24.08
C ASP A 206 7.46 -4.57 24.11
N VAL A 207 7.74 -3.44 23.46
CA VAL A 207 6.85 -2.28 23.40
C VAL A 207 5.50 -2.62 22.74
N ILE A 208 5.48 -3.55 21.78
CA ILE A 208 4.25 -3.93 21.08
C ILE A 208 3.32 -4.72 22.02
N GLU A 209 3.86 -5.72 22.73
CA GLU A 209 3.09 -6.53 23.69
C GLU A 209 2.53 -5.65 24.81
N ASN A 210 3.35 -4.75 25.37
CA ASN A 210 2.90 -3.79 26.39
C ASN A 210 1.80 -2.86 25.87
N ALA A 211 1.90 -2.42 24.62
CA ALA A 211 0.89 -1.55 24.03
C ALA A 211 -0.45 -2.28 23.82
N PHE A 212 -0.43 -3.56 23.41
CA PHE A 212 -1.64 -4.36 23.28
C PHE A 212 -2.30 -4.61 24.65
N ILE A 213 -1.52 -4.92 25.68
CA ILE A 213 -2.03 -5.06 27.05
C ILE A 213 -2.76 -3.78 27.51
N GLY A 214 -2.17 -2.62 27.22
CA GLY A 214 -2.77 -1.32 27.59
C GLY A 214 -4.05 -0.95 26.84
N LEU A 215 -4.33 -1.59 25.69
CA LEU A 215 -5.47 -1.26 24.83
C LEU A 215 -6.51 -2.38 24.71
N ILE A 216 -6.26 -3.56 25.28
CA ILE A 216 -7.08 -4.76 25.07
C ILE A 216 -8.56 -4.53 25.44
N ASP A 217 -8.81 -3.79 26.52
CA ASP A 217 -10.17 -3.47 26.99
C ASP A 217 -10.93 -2.52 26.04
N ALA A 218 -10.22 -1.77 25.21
CA ALA A 218 -10.80 -0.88 24.20
C ALA A 218 -11.04 -1.60 22.85
N ILE A 219 -10.48 -2.80 22.66
CA ILE A 219 -10.69 -3.62 21.49
C ILE A 219 -11.95 -4.49 21.71
N PRO A 220 -12.89 -4.57 20.75
CA PRO A 220 -14.07 -5.42 20.88
C PRO A 220 -13.70 -6.87 21.19
N PRO A 221 -14.35 -7.56 22.14
CA PRO A 221 -14.01 -8.93 22.51
C PRO A 221 -14.01 -9.93 21.35
N GLN A 222 -14.87 -9.71 20.34
CA GLN A 222 -14.92 -10.54 19.13
C GLN A 222 -13.66 -10.43 18.26
N ARG A 223 -12.80 -9.43 18.53
CA ARG A 223 -11.53 -9.20 17.85
C ARG A 223 -10.32 -9.66 18.68
N HIS A 224 -10.48 -10.03 19.95
CA HIS A 224 -9.32 -10.38 20.80
C HIS A 224 -8.48 -11.51 20.20
N TRP A 225 -9.11 -12.47 19.50
CA TRP A 225 -8.40 -13.56 18.82
C TRP A 225 -7.33 -13.10 17.82
N ILE A 226 -7.51 -11.95 17.13
CA ILE A 226 -6.52 -11.47 16.16
C ILE A 226 -5.28 -10.93 16.87
N VAL A 227 -5.49 -10.33 18.05
CA VAL A 227 -4.44 -9.86 18.94
C VAL A 227 -3.68 -11.04 19.52
N ASP A 228 -4.39 -12.03 20.06
CA ASP A 228 -3.80 -13.24 20.63
C ASP A 228 -2.95 -13.98 19.59
N ARG A 229 -3.49 -14.14 18.36
CA ARG A 229 -2.74 -14.70 17.22
C ARG A 229 -1.44 -13.95 16.98
N LEU A 230 -1.49 -12.60 16.89
CA LEU A 230 -0.29 -11.80 16.66
C LEU A 230 0.73 -11.96 17.80
N LEU A 231 0.29 -11.91 19.05
CA LEU A 231 1.18 -12.04 20.21
C LEU A 231 1.86 -13.41 20.26
N ASP A 232 1.14 -14.48 19.92
CA ASP A 232 1.72 -15.81 19.80
C ASP A 232 2.73 -15.90 18.64
N GLU A 233 2.41 -15.33 17.47
CA GLU A 233 3.36 -15.23 16.35
C GLU A 233 4.63 -14.42 16.72
N ILE A 234 4.50 -13.33 17.48
CA ILE A 234 5.64 -12.56 18.00
C ILE A 234 6.49 -13.40 18.95
N ARG A 235 5.87 -14.17 19.86
CA ARG A 235 6.58 -15.07 20.78
C ARG A 235 7.35 -16.15 20.03
N GLU A 236 6.76 -16.74 18.99
CA GLU A 236 7.47 -17.68 18.12
C GLU A 236 8.61 -16.99 17.36
N LEU A 237 8.39 -15.78 16.84
CA LEU A 237 9.42 -15.00 16.15
C LEU A 237 10.64 -14.71 17.04
N ARG A 238 10.43 -14.42 18.34
CA ARG A 238 11.50 -14.22 19.32
C ARG A 238 12.30 -15.50 19.61
N ARG A 239 11.72 -16.68 19.39
CA ARG A 239 12.41 -17.99 19.56
C ARG A 239 13.20 -18.39 18.32
N LEU A 240 12.87 -17.86 17.15
CA LEU A 240 13.58 -18.15 15.91
C LEU A 240 14.99 -17.51 15.96
N PRO A 241 16.02 -18.22 15.48
CA PRO A 241 17.37 -17.66 15.40
C PRO A 241 17.35 -16.42 14.50
N SER A 242 18.01 -15.35 14.93
CA SER A 242 18.20 -14.15 14.10
C SER A 242 18.85 -14.58 12.78
N ARG A 243 18.18 -14.32 11.65
CA ARG A 243 18.70 -14.75 10.34
C ARG A 243 19.95 -13.98 9.89
N VAL A 244 20.41 -12.98 10.66
CA VAL A 244 21.62 -12.19 10.38
C VAL A 244 22.79 -13.14 10.03
N GLY A 245 23.14 -13.20 8.73
CA GLY A 245 24.28 -13.97 8.24
C GLY A 245 24.02 -15.29 7.48
N ALA A 246 22.78 -15.73 7.27
CA ALA A 246 22.54 -16.86 6.36
C ALA A 246 22.67 -16.43 4.88
N PRO A 247 23.57 -17.02 4.07
CA PRO A 247 23.64 -16.77 2.64
C PRO A 247 22.45 -17.41 1.91
N GLU A 248 22.10 -16.83 0.76
CA GLU A 248 20.99 -17.24 -0.13
C GLU A 248 21.07 -18.70 -0.60
#